data_AF-A0A8T1DIY8-F1
#
_entry.id   AF-A0A8T1DIY8-F1
#
_cell.length_a   1.000
_cell.length_b   1.000
_cell.length_c   1.000
_cell.angle_alpha   90.00
_cell.angle_beta   90.00
_cell.angle_gamma   90.00
#
_symmetry.space_group_name_H-M   'P 1'
#
loop_
_entity.id
_entity.type
_entity.pdbx_description
1 polymer ?
#
loop_
_entity_poly.entity_id
_entity_poly.type
_entity_poly.pdbx_seq_one_letter_code
_entity_poly.pdbx_strand_id
1 'polypeptide(L)'
;MGLRPGWRRSRITTTGNSTRDSGDMISLRQPTGDLSSMAAPLIPSYSAWGRHPCRFMRSNSDIARQLYIRHKAGDSGEQLELNSVPVAVSKRLHPFNIAFNDLPGLVQRAVLWDTGFAISPGNDAVQIRTMKNYSMADIAIPKSDVASVDCSLLNCSQPNDVEAYYTKYCTGYQILNASRCVVDLFEDSGAGSFLGMMWSVGGDPDMTPELRLRDHTWTQDIEEFGGNVTFSVYAVHTVSSENDPAWDVCPSGYASLTVPCHRRDQFSDEYMAANTTVPTGSAWVTTWLEEEFAQSSGFDDILMIPILLSVVIVVGFGWFCWKCIAKRKKEERSTSATAEYDFNSTSHYWGGGTPDMVLRPMMVTSQLSSQLSNLSMQYESAGSNTTLQILLAYSAI
;
A
#
# COMPACT_ATOMS: atom_id res chain seq x y z
N MET A 1 -19.75 50.78 -66.65
CA MET A 1 -18.31 50.72 -66.99
C MET A 1 -17.69 49.51 -66.28
N GLY A 2 -16.82 48.72 -66.92
CA GLY A 2 -16.06 47.59 -66.32
C GLY A 2 -16.92 46.39 -65.85
N LEU A 3 -16.98 45.19 -66.43
CA LEU A 3 -16.11 44.33 -67.26
C LEU A 3 -14.92 43.62 -66.56
N ARG A 4 -14.90 42.29 -66.73
CA ARG A 4 -13.79 41.27 -66.64
C ARG A 4 -13.72 40.42 -65.34
N PRO A 5 -13.14 39.19 -65.37
CA PRO A 5 -13.81 37.99 -65.93
C PRO A 5 -13.58 36.67 -65.14
N GLY A 6 -14.18 35.56 -65.58
CA GLY A 6 -13.89 34.18 -65.10
C GLY A 6 -12.95 33.37 -66.01
N TRP A 7 -13.17 32.04 -66.05
CA TRP A 7 -12.38 30.94 -66.68
C TRP A 7 -11.24 30.40 -65.78
N ARG A 8 -10.91 29.09 -65.76
CA ARG A 8 -11.04 28.04 -66.80
C ARG A 8 -11.33 26.64 -66.20
N ARG A 9 -12.22 25.86 -66.84
CA ARG A 9 -12.17 24.38 -66.79
C ARG A 9 -11.20 23.89 -67.87
N SER A 10 -10.48 22.79 -67.60
CA SER A 10 -9.84 21.98 -68.65
C SER A 10 -10.45 20.58 -68.65
N ARG A 11 -10.99 20.19 -69.80
CA ARG A 11 -11.38 18.81 -70.15
C ARG A 11 -10.45 18.38 -71.27
N ILE A 12 -9.82 17.22 -71.15
CA ILE A 12 -9.15 16.55 -72.27
C ILE A 12 -9.92 15.26 -72.57
N THR A 13 -10.01 14.94 -73.87
CA THR A 13 -10.95 13.98 -74.43
C THR A 13 -10.27 12.63 -74.72
N THR A 14 -11.10 11.60 -74.76
CA THR A 14 -10.82 10.18 -74.96
C THR A 14 -10.03 9.82 -76.24
N THR A 15 -9.10 8.89 -76.09
CA THR A 15 -8.90 7.71 -76.97
C THR A 15 -8.43 6.54 -76.07
N GLY A 16 -8.81 5.28 -76.22
CA GLY A 16 -9.68 4.68 -77.23
C GLY A 16 -8.96 3.60 -78.04
N ASN A 17 -8.61 2.47 -77.42
CA ASN A 17 -8.47 1.22 -78.19
C ASN A 17 -8.85 -0.01 -77.35
N SER A 18 -9.36 -1.02 -78.05
CA SER A 18 -9.97 -2.23 -77.49
C SER A 18 -9.34 -3.46 -78.12
N THR A 19 -8.97 -4.45 -77.31
CA THR A 19 -8.86 -5.84 -77.78
C THR A 19 -9.46 -6.79 -76.74
N ARG A 20 -10.30 -7.69 -77.23
CA ARG A 20 -10.74 -8.93 -76.57
C ARG A 20 -9.52 -9.88 -76.43
N ASP A 21 -9.54 -11.02 -75.74
CA ASP A 21 -10.63 -12.01 -75.61
C ASP A 21 -10.34 -13.02 -74.48
N SER A 22 -11.38 -13.78 -74.09
CA SER A 22 -11.33 -15.05 -73.31
C SER A 22 -10.67 -15.01 -71.90
N GLY A 23 -11.24 -15.56 -70.82
CA GLY A 23 -12.36 -16.47 -70.67
C GLY A 23 -11.90 -17.86 -70.26
N ASP A 24 -12.01 -18.19 -68.97
CA ASP A 24 -12.24 -19.57 -68.51
C ASP A 24 -12.69 -19.63 -67.03
N MET A 25 -13.81 -20.29 -66.78
CA MET A 25 -14.20 -20.81 -65.46
C MET A 25 -13.74 -22.26 -65.38
N ILE A 26 -13.09 -22.69 -64.30
CA ILE A 26 -13.06 -24.11 -63.92
C ILE A 26 -13.47 -24.25 -62.44
N SER A 27 -14.37 -25.19 -62.21
CA SER A 27 -15.04 -25.46 -60.95
C SER A 27 -14.49 -26.71 -60.26
N LEU A 28 -14.46 -26.66 -58.92
CA LEU A 28 -14.55 -27.76 -57.94
C LEU A 28 -13.94 -29.14 -58.27
N ARG A 29 -13.01 -29.58 -57.42
CA ARG A 29 -12.95 -30.98 -56.94
C ARG A 29 -12.76 -31.05 -55.42
N GLN A 30 -13.69 -31.72 -54.75
CA GLN A 30 -13.46 -32.31 -53.43
C GLN A 30 -12.61 -33.59 -53.57
N PRO A 31 -11.99 -34.03 -52.46
CA PRO A 31 -11.77 -35.45 -52.21
C PRO A 31 -12.55 -35.91 -50.96
N THR A 32 -13.50 -36.81 -51.17
CA THR A 32 -13.80 -37.88 -50.21
C THR A 32 -12.69 -38.93 -50.35
N GLY A 33 -12.13 -39.56 -49.32
CA GLY A 33 -12.33 -39.52 -47.87
C GLY A 33 -11.91 -40.89 -47.31
N ASP A 34 -11.37 -40.98 -46.10
CA ASP A 34 -11.45 -42.25 -45.33
C ASP A 34 -11.21 -42.07 -43.82
N LEU A 35 -11.84 -42.93 -43.02
CA LEU A 35 -11.74 -42.93 -41.55
C LEU A 35 -10.66 -43.92 -41.09
N SER A 36 -9.68 -43.46 -40.30
CA SER A 36 -9.08 -44.26 -39.22
C SER A 36 -8.05 -43.47 -38.40
N SER A 37 -8.48 -42.87 -37.27
CA SER A 37 -7.66 -42.60 -36.08
C SER A 37 -8.50 -41.82 -35.04
N MET A 38 -9.24 -42.52 -34.20
CA MET A 38 -9.78 -41.91 -32.97
C MET A 38 -8.66 -41.74 -31.95
N ALA A 39 -8.35 -40.50 -31.59
CA ALA A 39 -7.65 -40.16 -30.35
C ALA A 39 -8.38 -38.97 -29.72
N ALA A 40 -8.84 -39.14 -28.47
CA ALA A 40 -9.61 -38.12 -27.77
C ALA A 40 -8.76 -36.87 -27.46
N PRO A 41 -9.36 -35.67 -27.38
CA PRO A 41 -8.63 -34.48 -26.93
C PRO A 41 -8.21 -34.65 -25.47
N LEU A 42 -6.89 -34.71 -25.24
CA LEU A 42 -6.32 -34.74 -23.90
C LEU A 42 -6.57 -33.41 -23.20
N ILE A 43 -7.27 -33.47 -22.07
CA ILE A 43 -7.40 -32.36 -21.12
C ILE A 43 -5.99 -32.04 -20.59
N PRO A 44 -5.47 -30.79 -20.72
CA PRO A 44 -4.19 -30.43 -20.13
C PRO A 44 -4.27 -30.50 -18.60
N SER A 45 -3.41 -31.30 -17.97
CA SER A 45 -3.39 -31.46 -16.52
C SER A 45 -2.79 -30.25 -15.82
N TYR A 46 -3.50 -29.72 -14.82
CA TYR A 46 -2.99 -28.71 -13.89
C TYR A 46 -1.90 -29.29 -12.95
N SER A 47 -0.64 -29.36 -13.40
CA SER A 47 0.46 -29.82 -12.55
C SER A 47 1.87 -29.45 -13.05
N ALA A 48 2.16 -28.15 -13.21
CA ALA A 48 3.53 -27.68 -13.45
C ALA A 48 3.82 -26.25 -12.95
N TRP A 49 3.55 -25.94 -11.67
CA TRP A 49 4.10 -24.73 -11.03
C TRP A 49 5.59 -24.94 -10.72
N GLY A 50 6.41 -24.93 -11.78
CA GLY A 50 7.86 -24.82 -11.66
C GLY A 50 8.23 -23.42 -11.16
N ARG A 51 9.12 -23.33 -10.17
CA ARG A 51 9.63 -22.04 -9.68
C ARG A 51 10.48 -21.39 -10.76
N HIS A 52 9.90 -20.48 -11.52
CA HIS A 52 10.67 -19.52 -12.29
C HIS A 52 11.24 -18.44 -11.35
N PRO A 53 12.53 -18.08 -11.46
CA PRO A 53 13.07 -16.98 -10.67
C PRO A 53 12.35 -15.69 -11.02
N CYS A 54 12.05 -14.85 -10.03
CA CYS A 54 11.33 -13.58 -10.19
C CYS A 54 12.19 -12.54 -10.93
N ARG A 55 12.42 -12.73 -12.23
CA ARG A 55 13.00 -11.73 -13.12
C ARG A 55 11.88 -10.77 -13.55
N PHE A 56 12.15 -9.47 -13.46
CA PHE A 56 11.21 -8.40 -13.83
C PHE A 56 10.61 -8.62 -15.22
N MET A 57 9.29 -8.81 -15.28
CA MET A 57 8.54 -8.69 -16.53
C MET A 57 8.19 -7.22 -16.73
N ARG A 58 8.97 -6.57 -17.61
CA ARG A 58 8.95 -5.13 -17.98
C ARG A 58 7.68 -4.69 -18.73
N SER A 59 6.55 -5.19 -18.28
CA SER A 59 5.20 -5.02 -18.86
C SER A 59 4.10 -5.10 -17.79
N ASN A 60 4.44 -5.23 -16.51
CA ASN A 60 3.51 -5.13 -15.38
C ASN A 60 3.79 -3.84 -14.59
N SER A 61 2.89 -3.48 -13.68
CA SER A 61 3.05 -2.33 -12.79
C SER A 61 3.37 -2.76 -11.34
N ASP A 62 3.99 -3.92 -11.15
CA ASP A 62 4.46 -4.38 -9.84
C ASP A 62 5.76 -3.65 -9.44
N ILE A 63 5.64 -2.32 -9.31
CA ILE A 63 6.74 -1.42 -8.97
C ILE A 63 7.23 -1.67 -7.54
N ALA A 64 6.31 -2.02 -6.62
CA ALA A 64 6.68 -2.38 -5.27
C ALA A 64 7.63 -3.58 -5.23
N ARG A 65 7.39 -4.63 -6.04
CA ARG A 65 8.28 -5.80 -6.10
C ARG A 65 9.63 -5.48 -6.71
N GLN A 66 9.70 -4.58 -7.70
CA GLN A 66 10.97 -4.11 -8.26
C GLN A 66 11.79 -3.35 -7.21
N LEU A 67 11.16 -2.40 -6.51
CA LEU A 67 11.78 -1.62 -5.45
C LEU A 67 12.24 -2.49 -4.27
N TYR A 68 11.47 -3.53 -3.92
CA TYR A 68 11.90 -4.56 -2.96
C TYR A 68 13.17 -5.26 -3.41
N ILE A 69 13.22 -5.81 -4.64
CA ILE A 69 14.38 -6.53 -5.16
C ILE A 69 15.64 -5.65 -5.12
N ARG A 70 15.53 -4.37 -5.50
CA ARG A 70 16.63 -3.41 -5.48
C ARG A 70 17.07 -3.05 -4.06
N HIS A 71 16.15 -2.79 -3.15
CA HIS A 71 16.45 -2.61 -1.72
C HIS A 71 17.19 -3.83 -1.12
N LYS A 72 16.77 -5.05 -1.46
CA LYS A 72 17.49 -6.29 -1.03
C LYS A 72 18.85 -6.47 -1.70
N ALA A 73 19.12 -5.81 -2.83
CA ALA A 73 20.45 -5.75 -3.45
C ALA A 73 21.38 -4.72 -2.79
N GLY A 74 20.86 -3.87 -1.90
CA GLY A 74 21.60 -2.79 -1.22
C GLY A 74 21.52 -1.45 -1.93
N ASP A 75 20.69 -1.31 -2.97
CA ASP A 75 20.46 -0.04 -3.64
C ASP A 75 19.78 0.96 -2.69
N SER A 76 20.24 2.20 -2.71
CA SER A 76 19.53 3.33 -2.14
C SER A 76 18.77 4.11 -3.22
N GLY A 77 17.81 4.90 -2.79
CA GLY A 77 17.11 5.86 -3.64
C GLY A 77 16.76 7.09 -2.82
N GLU A 78 16.69 8.23 -3.48
CA GLU A 78 16.30 9.49 -2.85
C GLU A 78 14.89 9.37 -2.26
N GLN A 79 14.75 9.90 -1.04
CA GLN A 79 13.47 10.01 -0.36
C GLN A 79 12.50 10.88 -1.15
N LEU A 80 11.20 10.66 -0.93
CA LEU A 80 10.15 11.40 -1.61
C LEU A 80 9.90 12.74 -0.91
N GLU A 81 10.13 13.83 -1.65
CA GLU A 81 9.62 15.14 -1.28
C GLU A 81 8.13 15.20 -1.61
N LEU A 82 7.28 15.00 -0.59
CA LEU A 82 5.83 15.15 -0.68
C LEU A 82 5.38 16.34 0.17
N ASN A 83 4.44 17.15 -0.33
CA ASN A 83 3.83 18.23 0.45
C ASN A 83 3.08 17.70 1.67
N SER A 84 2.49 16.49 1.55
CA SER A 84 1.91 15.76 2.67
C SER A 84 1.89 14.24 2.39
N VAL A 85 2.00 13.44 3.45
CA VAL A 85 1.89 11.98 3.37
C VAL A 85 0.40 11.59 3.45
N PRO A 86 -0.13 10.79 2.51
CA PRO A 86 -1.54 10.40 2.54
C PRO A 86 -1.96 9.69 3.82
N VAL A 87 -3.15 10.00 4.33
CA VAL A 87 -3.72 9.36 5.53
C VAL A 87 -3.79 7.84 5.39
N ALA A 88 -4.06 7.33 4.18
CA ALA A 88 -4.06 5.89 3.91
C ALA A 88 -2.68 5.24 4.13
N VAL A 89 -1.60 5.90 3.69
CA VAL A 89 -0.21 5.46 3.89
C VAL A 89 0.14 5.50 5.38
N SER A 90 -0.10 6.63 6.05
CA SER A 90 0.19 6.77 7.49
C SER A 90 -0.60 5.77 8.34
N LYS A 91 -1.88 5.53 8.01
CA LYS A 91 -2.72 4.52 8.68
C LYS A 91 -2.21 3.09 8.49
N ARG A 92 -1.59 2.79 7.35
CA ARG A 92 -0.99 1.48 7.06
C ARG A 92 0.32 1.26 7.81
N LEU A 93 1.10 2.32 8.02
CA LEU A 93 2.39 2.27 8.73
C LEU A 93 2.23 2.31 10.27
N HIS A 94 1.17 2.95 10.77
CA HIS A 94 0.90 3.11 12.20
C HIS A 94 0.92 1.82 13.05
N PRO A 95 0.38 0.66 12.62
CA PRO A 95 0.43 -0.57 13.41
C PRO A 95 1.84 -1.07 13.76
N PHE A 96 2.83 -0.68 12.95
CA PHE A 96 4.24 -1.06 13.09
C PHE A 96 5.09 0.04 13.75
N ASN A 97 4.46 1.14 14.19
CA ASN A 97 5.12 2.34 14.70
C ASN A 97 6.18 2.92 13.73
N ILE A 98 5.89 2.86 12.42
CA ILE A 98 6.76 3.40 11.36
C ILE A 98 6.30 4.82 10.99
N ALA A 99 7.21 5.80 11.03
CA ALA A 99 7.00 7.08 10.35
C ALA A 99 7.46 6.98 8.89
N PHE A 100 6.68 7.54 7.96
CA PHE A 100 6.99 7.48 6.52
C PHE A 100 8.36 8.09 6.19
N ASN A 101 8.76 9.16 6.87
CA ASN A 101 10.01 9.86 6.64
C ASN A 101 11.25 9.09 7.15
N ASP A 102 11.06 8.07 7.99
CA ASP A 102 12.15 7.21 8.49
C ASP A 102 12.44 6.06 7.50
N LEU A 103 11.55 5.80 6.54
CA LEU A 103 11.73 4.77 5.52
C LEU A 103 12.76 5.20 4.45
N PRO A 104 13.59 4.27 3.94
CA PRO A 104 14.44 4.53 2.78
C PRO A 104 13.61 4.89 1.54
N GLY A 105 14.15 5.72 0.63
CA GLY A 105 13.39 6.26 -0.50
C GLY A 105 12.78 5.22 -1.45
N LEU A 106 13.44 4.07 -1.64
CA LEU A 106 12.85 2.94 -2.39
C LEU A 106 11.61 2.37 -1.70
N VAL A 107 11.61 2.28 -0.37
CA VAL A 107 10.51 1.75 0.43
C VAL A 107 9.36 2.77 0.48
N GLN A 108 9.66 4.06 0.62
CA GLN A 108 8.67 5.13 0.50
C GLN A 108 7.90 5.05 -0.82
N ARG A 109 8.62 4.91 -1.95
CA ARG A 109 8.03 4.72 -3.29
C ARG A 109 7.20 3.45 -3.38
N ALA A 110 7.67 2.34 -2.82
CA ALA A 110 6.96 1.06 -2.85
C ALA A 110 5.64 1.14 -2.06
N VAL A 111 5.66 1.70 -0.84
CA VAL A 111 4.46 1.86 -0.01
C VAL A 111 3.49 2.85 -0.63
N LEU A 112 3.96 3.97 -1.18
CA LEU A 112 3.12 4.97 -1.84
C LEU A 112 2.38 4.35 -3.04
N TRP A 113 3.12 3.67 -3.93
CA TRP A 113 2.56 2.99 -5.10
C TRP A 113 1.55 1.90 -4.73
N ASP A 114 1.95 0.98 -3.84
CA ASP A 114 1.14 -0.17 -3.46
C ASP A 114 -0.15 0.23 -2.70
N THR A 115 -0.11 1.36 -1.98
CA THR A 115 -1.28 2.00 -1.35
C THR A 115 -2.09 2.86 -2.33
N GLY A 116 -1.74 2.86 -3.63
CA GLY A 116 -2.53 3.47 -4.70
C GLY A 116 -2.31 4.97 -4.89
N PHE A 117 -1.09 5.48 -4.74
CA PHE A 117 -0.77 6.89 -4.97
C PHE A 117 0.36 7.09 -5.98
N ALA A 118 0.27 8.20 -6.71
CA ALA A 118 1.34 8.76 -7.54
C ALA A 118 1.49 10.27 -7.25
N ILE A 119 2.50 10.91 -7.82
CA ILE A 119 2.97 12.24 -7.39
C ILE A 119 2.66 13.28 -8.47
N SER A 120 1.89 14.33 -8.13
CA SER A 120 1.60 15.45 -9.02
C SER A 120 2.89 16.23 -9.39
N PRO A 121 2.87 17.06 -10.44
CA PRO A 121 3.95 18.00 -10.73
C PRO A 121 4.23 18.98 -9.59
N GLY A 122 3.23 19.24 -8.73
CA GLY A 122 3.34 20.05 -7.52
C GLY A 122 3.86 19.31 -6.28
N ASN A 123 4.28 18.04 -6.40
CA ASN A 123 4.69 17.14 -5.31
C ASN A 123 3.56 16.77 -4.31
N ASP A 124 2.31 16.76 -4.75
CA ASP A 124 1.19 16.19 -3.99
C ASP A 124 1.00 14.71 -4.29
N ALA A 125 0.71 13.90 -3.27
CA ALA A 125 0.33 12.50 -3.47
C ALA A 125 -1.15 12.39 -3.84
N VAL A 126 -1.43 12.00 -5.09
CA VAL A 126 -2.77 11.92 -5.68
C VAL A 126 -3.25 10.46 -5.70
N GLN A 127 -4.51 10.23 -5.30
CA GLN A 127 -5.09 8.89 -5.24
C GLN A 127 -5.36 8.33 -6.65
N ILE A 128 -4.83 7.14 -6.89
CA ILE A 128 -5.20 6.23 -7.97
C ILE A 128 -6.25 5.26 -7.42
N ARG A 129 -7.33 5.03 -8.17
CA ARG A 129 -8.28 3.93 -7.98
C ARG A 129 -8.14 2.97 -9.15
N THR A 130 -8.11 1.68 -8.85
CA THR A 130 -8.07 0.64 -9.91
C THR A 130 -9.49 0.38 -10.39
N MET A 131 -9.65 0.16 -11.69
CA MET A 131 -10.95 -0.22 -12.28
C MET A 131 -11.13 -1.73 -12.20
N LYS A 132 -12.39 -2.19 -12.10
CA LYS A 132 -12.72 -3.63 -12.05
C LYS A 132 -11.96 -4.29 -10.89
N ASN A 133 -11.43 -5.50 -11.08
CA ASN A 133 -10.67 -6.26 -10.08
C ASN A 133 -9.13 -6.17 -10.30
N TYR A 134 -8.63 -5.11 -10.93
CA TYR A 134 -7.18 -4.92 -11.08
C TYR A 134 -6.54 -4.46 -9.75
N SER A 135 -5.31 -4.88 -9.50
CA SER A 135 -4.46 -4.37 -8.42
C SER A 135 -3.49 -3.30 -8.94
N MET A 136 -2.80 -2.59 -8.05
CA MET A 136 -1.72 -1.66 -8.44
C MET A 136 -0.56 -2.36 -9.18
N ALA A 137 -0.39 -3.67 -9.02
CA ALA A 137 0.57 -4.47 -9.79
C ALA A 137 0.12 -4.76 -11.23
N ASP A 138 -1.17 -4.58 -11.55
CA ASP A 138 -1.81 -5.02 -12.80
C ASP A 138 -2.46 -3.89 -13.62
N ILE A 139 -2.28 -2.62 -13.23
CA ILE A 139 -2.82 -1.48 -13.99
C ILE A 139 -2.00 -1.11 -15.24
N ALA A 140 -0.74 -1.55 -15.35
CA ALA A 140 -0.03 -1.49 -16.62
C ALA A 140 -0.82 -2.22 -17.71
N ILE A 141 -1.02 -1.56 -18.84
CA ILE A 141 -1.78 -2.10 -19.97
C ILE A 141 -0.82 -2.92 -20.85
N PRO A 142 -1.10 -4.22 -21.10
CA PRO A 142 -0.33 -5.02 -22.05
C PRO A 142 -0.39 -4.47 -23.47
N LYS A 143 0.67 -4.69 -24.25
CA LYS A 143 0.75 -4.32 -25.68
C LYS A 143 -0.46 -4.84 -26.49
N SER A 144 -0.95 -6.03 -26.19
CA SER A 144 -2.14 -6.63 -26.83
C SER A 144 -3.39 -5.78 -26.68
N ASP A 145 -3.58 -5.22 -25.49
CA ASP A 145 -4.80 -4.51 -25.12
C ASP A 145 -4.79 -3.11 -25.75
N VAL A 146 -3.62 -2.46 -25.81
CA VAL A 146 -3.44 -1.20 -26.57
C VAL A 146 -3.61 -1.41 -28.08
N ALA A 147 -3.11 -2.53 -28.62
CA ALA A 147 -3.36 -2.88 -30.02
C ALA A 147 -4.84 -3.18 -30.30
N SER A 148 -5.59 -3.69 -29.30
CA SER A 148 -7.02 -4.01 -29.45
C SER A 148 -7.96 -2.80 -29.46
N VAL A 149 -7.47 -1.61 -29.12
CA VAL A 149 -8.19 -0.33 -29.23
C VAL A 149 -7.74 0.49 -30.43
N ASP A 150 -7.20 -0.18 -31.46
CA ASP A 150 -6.77 0.39 -32.75
C ASP A 150 -5.69 1.49 -32.64
N CYS A 151 -4.83 1.41 -31.62
CA CYS A 151 -3.70 2.32 -31.47
C CYS A 151 -2.45 1.82 -32.19
N SER A 152 -1.86 2.69 -33.03
CA SER A 152 -0.59 2.43 -33.69
C SER A 152 0.58 2.55 -32.71
N LEU A 153 1.53 1.63 -32.80
CA LEU A 153 2.67 1.55 -31.89
C LEU A 153 3.98 2.00 -32.56
N LEU A 154 4.84 2.63 -31.78
CA LEU A 154 6.25 2.87 -32.10
C LEU A 154 7.08 1.80 -31.38
N ASN A 155 7.92 1.07 -32.12
CA ASN A 155 8.90 0.14 -31.55
C ASN A 155 10.23 0.89 -31.34
N CYS A 156 10.83 0.74 -30.16
CA CYS A 156 12.11 1.33 -29.82
C CYS A 156 13.09 0.26 -29.33
N SER A 157 14.30 0.23 -29.87
CA SER A 157 15.39 -0.60 -29.35
C SER A 157 15.90 -0.04 -28.01
N GLN A 158 16.32 -0.92 -27.10
CA GLN A 158 16.94 -0.55 -25.82
C GLN A 158 18.35 -1.17 -25.73
N PRO A 159 19.24 -0.67 -24.84
CA PRO A 159 20.61 -1.18 -24.69
C PRO A 159 20.78 -2.66 -24.33
N ASN A 160 19.70 -3.36 -23.98
CA ASN A 160 19.69 -4.79 -23.63
C ASN A 160 19.03 -5.68 -24.71
N ASP A 161 18.90 -5.19 -25.94
CA ASP A 161 18.27 -5.87 -27.08
C ASP A 161 16.81 -6.30 -26.87
N VAL A 162 16.13 -5.76 -25.86
CA VAL A 162 14.68 -5.93 -25.63
C VAL A 162 13.94 -4.75 -26.25
N GLU A 163 12.98 -5.00 -27.14
CA GLU A 163 12.12 -3.92 -27.66
C GLU A 163 11.28 -3.28 -26.54
N ALA A 164 11.25 -1.95 -26.54
CA ALA A 164 10.22 -1.16 -25.88
C ALA A 164 9.14 -0.76 -26.90
N TYR A 165 7.95 -0.45 -26.40
CA TYR A 165 6.82 -0.02 -27.22
C TYR A 165 6.16 1.22 -26.63
N TYR A 166 5.76 2.13 -27.51
CA TYR A 166 5.10 3.39 -27.19
C TYR A 166 3.86 3.57 -28.06
N THR A 167 2.87 4.35 -27.60
CA THR A 167 1.76 4.81 -28.46
C THR A 167 2.26 5.86 -29.45
N LYS A 168 2.02 5.65 -30.75
CA LYS A 168 2.25 6.63 -31.82
C LYS A 168 0.96 7.34 -32.20
N TYR A 169 0.04 6.66 -32.88
CA TYR A 169 -1.26 7.24 -33.24
C TYR A 169 -2.35 6.57 -32.41
N CYS A 170 -2.91 7.33 -31.46
CA CYS A 170 -3.86 6.84 -30.46
C CYS A 170 -4.63 8.04 -29.91
N THR A 171 -5.95 8.08 -30.06
CA THR A 171 -6.77 9.16 -29.46
C THR A 171 -6.93 8.95 -27.96
N GLY A 172 -7.30 10.01 -27.23
CA GLY A 172 -7.58 9.92 -25.80
C GLY A 172 -8.68 8.89 -25.49
N TYR A 173 -9.73 8.84 -26.31
CA TYR A 173 -10.81 7.85 -26.17
C TYR A 173 -10.31 6.40 -26.34
N GLN A 174 -9.47 6.14 -27.34
CA GLN A 174 -8.95 4.79 -27.60
C GLN A 174 -8.10 4.28 -26.43
N ILE A 175 -7.09 5.04 -25.99
CA ILE A 175 -6.21 4.55 -24.92
C ILE A 175 -6.95 4.41 -23.59
N LEU A 176 -7.92 5.29 -23.32
CA LEU A 176 -8.74 5.21 -22.13
C LEU A 176 -9.66 3.97 -22.13
N ASN A 177 -10.16 3.51 -23.28
CA ASN A 177 -10.89 2.23 -23.35
C ASN A 177 -10.06 1.01 -22.92
N ALA A 178 -8.73 1.06 -23.05
CA ALA A 178 -7.82 0.03 -22.54
C ALA A 178 -7.35 0.28 -21.09
N SER A 179 -7.65 1.45 -20.52
CA SER A 179 -7.21 1.86 -19.18
C SER A 179 -7.80 1.00 -18.06
N ARG A 180 -7.04 0.95 -16.96
CA ARG A 180 -7.27 0.11 -15.78
C ARG A 180 -7.33 0.94 -14.49
N CYS A 181 -7.27 2.26 -14.58
CA CYS A 181 -7.18 3.17 -13.44
C CYS A 181 -7.92 4.48 -13.67
N VAL A 182 -8.32 5.11 -12.56
CA VAL A 182 -8.87 6.46 -12.50
C VAL A 182 -8.10 7.23 -11.43
N VAL A 183 -7.67 8.45 -11.73
CA VAL A 183 -6.87 9.28 -10.83
C VAL A 183 -7.65 10.52 -10.42
N ASP A 184 -7.54 10.90 -9.15
CA ASP A 184 -8.15 12.14 -8.64
C ASP A 184 -7.61 13.39 -9.33
N LEU A 185 -8.34 14.49 -9.23
CA LEU A 185 -7.96 15.73 -9.88
C LEU A 185 -6.70 16.31 -9.24
N PHE A 186 -5.77 16.75 -10.08
CA PHE A 186 -4.55 17.47 -9.70
C PHE A 186 -4.28 18.58 -10.72
N GLU A 187 -3.46 19.55 -10.35
CA GLU A 187 -3.03 20.60 -11.26
C GLU A 187 -1.71 20.24 -11.94
N ASP A 188 -1.65 20.46 -13.26
CA ASP A 188 -0.44 20.33 -14.06
C ASP A 188 -0.29 21.59 -14.92
N SER A 189 0.59 22.50 -14.49
CA SER A 189 0.86 23.74 -15.23
C SER A 189 1.52 23.52 -16.59
N GLY A 190 2.03 22.30 -16.86
CA GLY A 190 2.54 21.88 -18.16
C GLY A 190 1.50 21.20 -19.06
N ALA A 191 0.26 20.99 -18.61
CA ALA A 191 -0.81 20.40 -19.41
C ALA A 191 -1.00 21.18 -20.73
N GLY A 192 -1.18 20.47 -21.85
CA GLY A 192 -1.24 21.07 -23.19
C GLY A 192 0.09 21.47 -23.82
N SER A 193 1.18 21.52 -23.06
CA SER A 193 2.55 21.75 -23.58
C SER A 193 3.47 20.53 -23.43
N PHE A 194 3.14 19.62 -22.52
CA PHE A 194 3.85 18.37 -22.34
C PHE A 194 3.49 17.38 -23.46
N LEU A 195 4.45 17.13 -24.35
CA LEU A 195 4.32 16.20 -25.47
C LEU A 195 4.94 14.83 -25.15
N GLY A 196 4.90 14.38 -23.89
CA GLY A 196 5.39 13.05 -23.52
C GLY A 196 4.50 11.92 -24.05
N MET A 197 4.84 10.69 -23.72
CA MET A 197 4.09 9.53 -24.21
C MET A 197 2.86 9.25 -23.31
N MET A 198 1.75 8.78 -23.88
CA MET A 198 0.54 8.47 -23.12
C MET A 198 0.54 7.04 -22.54
N TRP A 199 1.16 6.12 -23.27
CA TRP A 199 1.44 4.76 -22.83
C TRP A 199 2.79 4.31 -23.35
N SER A 200 3.48 3.52 -22.53
CA SER A 200 4.72 2.86 -22.90
C SER A 200 4.92 1.58 -22.09
N VAL A 201 5.62 0.61 -22.65
CA VAL A 201 6.20 -0.53 -21.93
C VAL A 201 7.66 -0.67 -22.30
N GLY A 202 8.49 -0.88 -21.28
CA GLY A 202 9.88 -0.50 -21.34
C GLY A 202 10.40 -0.21 -19.93
N GLY A 203 11.65 0.21 -19.83
CA GLY A 203 12.29 0.46 -18.54
C GLY A 203 13.81 0.29 -18.63
N ASP A 204 14.53 0.79 -17.66
CA ASP A 204 15.81 0.24 -17.21
C ASP A 204 15.48 -0.81 -16.11
N PRO A 205 16.18 -1.96 -15.92
CA PRO A 205 15.85 -2.85 -14.81
C PRO A 205 16.27 -2.25 -13.45
N ASP A 206 17.20 -1.30 -13.48
CA ASP A 206 17.95 -0.78 -12.35
C ASP A 206 17.61 0.71 -12.08
N MET A 207 16.69 1.32 -12.84
CA MET A 207 16.18 2.67 -12.53
C MET A 207 15.30 2.70 -11.27
N THR A 208 15.28 3.86 -10.62
CA THR A 208 14.33 4.15 -9.53
C THR A 208 13.08 4.84 -10.13
N PRO A 209 11.91 4.20 -10.14
CA PRO A 209 10.70 4.82 -10.69
C PRO A 209 10.26 6.06 -9.89
N GLU A 210 9.94 7.14 -10.60
CA GLU A 210 9.53 8.41 -10.00
C GLU A 210 8.03 8.56 -9.72
N LEU A 211 7.18 7.76 -10.35
CA LEU A 211 5.71 7.78 -10.16
C LEU A 211 5.07 9.16 -10.44
N ARG A 212 5.57 9.88 -11.46
CA ARG A 212 5.11 11.24 -11.79
C ARG A 212 3.78 11.20 -12.55
N LEU A 213 2.81 11.96 -12.10
CA LEU A 213 1.59 12.24 -12.84
C LEU A 213 1.80 13.39 -13.83
N ARG A 214 1.26 13.21 -15.04
CA ARG A 214 1.18 14.23 -16.10
C ARG A 214 -0.25 14.25 -16.66
N ASP A 215 -0.76 15.43 -17.01
CA ASP A 215 -2.01 15.56 -17.77
C ASP A 215 -1.71 15.78 -19.26
N HIS A 216 -2.01 14.75 -20.05
CA HIS A 216 -2.03 14.84 -21.51
C HIS A 216 -3.37 15.40 -21.98
N THR A 217 -3.56 16.70 -21.80
CA THR A 217 -4.68 17.46 -22.39
C THR A 217 -4.28 18.02 -23.75
N TRP A 218 -5.12 17.86 -24.78
CA TRP A 218 -4.98 18.58 -26.06
C TRP A 218 -6.35 18.76 -26.74
N THR A 219 -6.44 19.75 -27.63
CA THR A 219 -7.61 19.95 -28.49
C THR A 219 -7.25 19.62 -29.93
N GLN A 220 -8.12 18.87 -30.60
CA GLN A 220 -8.00 18.50 -32.00
C GLN A 220 -9.29 18.83 -32.73
N ASP A 221 -9.19 19.47 -33.89
CA ASP A 221 -10.34 19.67 -34.78
C ASP A 221 -10.62 18.35 -35.52
N ILE A 222 -11.80 17.77 -35.31
CA ILE A 222 -12.24 16.50 -35.90
C ILE A 222 -13.65 16.68 -36.46
N GLU A 223 -13.75 16.77 -37.79
CA GLU A 223 -15.00 17.06 -38.50
C GLU A 223 -16.09 16.01 -38.19
N GLU A 224 -15.70 14.74 -38.04
CA GLU A 224 -16.58 13.63 -37.69
C GLU A 224 -17.24 13.77 -36.30
N PHE A 225 -16.65 14.54 -35.38
CA PHE A 225 -17.22 14.86 -34.07
C PHE A 225 -17.85 16.28 -34.01
N GLY A 226 -17.95 16.98 -35.14
CA GLY A 226 -18.55 18.31 -35.22
C GLY A 226 -17.60 19.47 -34.88
N GLY A 227 -16.28 19.24 -34.93
CA GLY A 227 -15.25 20.28 -34.80
C GLY A 227 -14.24 19.99 -33.68
N ASN A 228 -13.85 21.03 -32.93
CA ASN A 228 -12.87 20.94 -31.84
C ASN A 228 -13.31 20.01 -30.70
N VAL A 229 -12.59 18.90 -30.53
CA VAL A 229 -12.70 17.98 -29.40
C VAL A 229 -11.47 18.13 -28.50
N THR A 230 -11.69 18.32 -27.20
CA THR A 230 -10.61 18.30 -26.20
C THR A 230 -10.55 16.92 -25.56
N PHE A 231 -9.38 16.28 -25.64
CA PHE A 231 -9.05 15.07 -24.90
C PHE A 231 -8.22 15.43 -23.67
N SER A 232 -8.30 14.61 -22.63
CA SER A 232 -7.45 14.68 -21.45
C SER A 232 -7.26 13.28 -20.88
N VAL A 233 -6.00 12.85 -20.79
CA VAL A 233 -5.59 11.55 -20.28
C VAL A 233 -4.52 11.78 -19.22
N TYR A 234 -4.81 11.39 -17.98
CA TYR A 234 -3.80 11.39 -16.94
C TYR A 234 -2.88 10.19 -17.16
N ALA A 235 -1.58 10.35 -16.92
CA ALA A 235 -0.64 9.24 -17.04
C ALA A 235 0.37 9.24 -15.89
N VAL A 236 0.64 8.06 -15.33
CA VAL A 236 1.75 7.84 -14.41
C VAL A 236 2.99 7.46 -15.23
N HIS A 237 4.04 8.25 -15.11
CA HIS A 237 5.35 8.04 -15.72
C HIS A 237 6.35 7.57 -14.66
N THR A 238 7.22 6.61 -15.03
CA THR A 238 8.30 6.17 -14.13
C THR A 238 9.55 7.05 -14.17
N VAL A 239 9.61 8.08 -15.02
CA VAL A 239 10.75 9.01 -15.16
C VAL A 239 10.31 10.47 -14.96
N SER A 240 11.26 11.37 -14.72
CA SER A 240 11.03 12.82 -14.82
C SER A 240 10.67 13.26 -16.24
N SER A 241 10.00 14.41 -16.36
CA SER A 241 9.62 15.01 -17.65
C SER A 241 10.80 15.37 -18.56
N GLU A 242 12.01 15.48 -18.01
CA GLU A 242 13.24 15.76 -18.78
C GLU A 242 13.80 14.49 -19.44
N ASN A 243 13.47 13.31 -18.88
CA ASN A 243 13.93 12.01 -19.34
C ASN A 243 12.83 11.23 -20.10
N ASP A 244 11.57 11.67 -20.08
CA ASP A 244 10.50 11.13 -20.93
C ASP A 244 10.68 11.63 -22.37
N PRO A 245 10.80 10.75 -23.38
CA PRO A 245 10.96 11.19 -24.76
C PRO A 245 9.68 11.87 -25.27
N ALA A 246 9.86 12.87 -26.14
CA ALA A 246 8.75 13.50 -26.84
C ALA A 246 8.00 12.50 -27.73
N TRP A 247 6.74 12.81 -28.02
CA TRP A 247 5.85 12.01 -28.86
C TRP A 247 6.48 11.68 -30.22
N ASP A 248 6.32 10.42 -30.64
CA ASP A 248 6.95 9.82 -31.81
C ASP A 248 8.49 9.79 -31.81
N VAL A 249 9.13 9.96 -30.65
CA VAL A 249 10.59 9.85 -30.48
C VAL A 249 10.93 8.65 -29.59
N CYS A 250 11.91 7.85 -30.01
CA CYS A 250 12.50 6.83 -29.16
C CYS A 250 13.56 7.44 -28.22
N PRO A 251 13.69 6.95 -26.97
CA PRO A 251 14.76 7.38 -26.08
C PRO A 251 16.13 6.95 -26.64
N SER A 252 17.18 7.69 -26.28
CA SER A 252 18.57 7.33 -26.61
C SER A 252 19.16 6.22 -25.73
N GLY A 253 18.49 5.90 -24.61
CA GLY A 253 18.87 4.86 -23.66
C GLY A 253 17.73 3.86 -23.45
N TYR A 254 17.45 3.54 -22.19
CA TYR A 254 16.29 2.74 -21.83
C TYR A 254 14.97 3.52 -21.99
N ALA A 255 13.89 2.77 -22.20
CA ALA A 255 12.54 3.32 -22.15
C ALA A 255 12.04 3.51 -20.71
N SER A 256 10.85 4.08 -20.59
CA SER A 256 10.06 4.23 -19.36
C SER A 256 8.85 3.27 -19.38
N LEU A 257 8.17 3.16 -18.24
CA LEU A 257 6.80 2.66 -18.16
C LEU A 257 5.88 3.87 -17.96
N THR A 258 4.85 3.95 -18.80
CA THR A 258 3.81 4.98 -18.70
C THR A 258 2.44 4.33 -18.70
N VAL A 259 1.68 4.57 -17.63
CA VAL A 259 0.36 3.97 -17.37
C VAL A 259 -0.73 5.05 -17.50
N PRO A 260 -1.56 5.03 -18.56
CA PRO A 260 -2.65 5.97 -18.74
C PRO A 260 -3.85 5.60 -17.86
N CYS A 261 -4.41 6.60 -17.23
CA CYS A 261 -5.57 6.55 -16.36
C CYS A 261 -6.62 7.58 -16.79
N HIS A 262 -7.88 7.27 -16.49
CA HIS A 262 -8.96 8.25 -16.57
C HIS A 262 -8.81 9.35 -15.52
N ARG A 263 -9.50 10.46 -15.77
CA ARG A 263 -9.73 11.51 -14.77
C ARG A 263 -10.95 11.18 -13.92
N ARG A 264 -10.90 11.52 -12.64
CA ARG A 264 -12.02 11.32 -11.71
C ARG A 264 -13.31 12.03 -12.11
N ASP A 265 -13.22 13.20 -12.73
CA ASP A 265 -14.38 14.02 -13.15
C ASP A 265 -15.12 13.50 -14.39
N GLN A 266 -14.57 12.49 -15.07
CA GLN A 266 -15.24 11.81 -16.20
C GLN A 266 -16.36 10.85 -15.73
N PHE A 267 -16.49 10.59 -14.42
CA PHE A 267 -17.42 9.60 -13.86
C PHE A 267 -18.23 10.16 -12.69
N SER A 268 -19.47 9.67 -12.53
CA SER A 268 -20.27 9.97 -11.35
C SER A 268 -19.76 9.21 -10.11
N ASP A 269 -20.19 9.65 -8.93
CA ASP A 269 -19.81 9.03 -7.65
C ASP A 269 -20.34 7.58 -7.56
N GLU A 270 -21.53 7.33 -8.08
CA GLU A 270 -22.14 6.00 -8.13
C GLU A 270 -21.36 5.05 -9.05
N TYR A 271 -20.94 5.53 -10.23
CA TYR A 271 -20.08 4.75 -11.12
C TYR A 271 -18.77 4.41 -10.44
N MET A 272 -18.13 5.38 -9.79
CA MET A 272 -16.84 5.18 -9.12
C MET A 272 -16.94 4.22 -7.94
N ALA A 273 -18.01 4.30 -7.15
CA ALA A 273 -18.28 3.37 -6.05
C ALA A 273 -18.60 1.95 -6.51
N ALA A 274 -19.21 1.78 -7.68
CA ALA A 274 -19.56 0.46 -8.22
C ALA A 274 -18.42 -0.20 -9.02
N ASN A 275 -17.61 0.58 -9.73
CA ASN A 275 -16.69 0.08 -10.76
C ASN A 275 -15.20 0.25 -10.44
N THR A 276 -14.85 0.91 -9.32
CA THR A 276 -13.45 1.14 -8.93
C THR A 276 -13.17 0.76 -7.48
N THR A 277 -11.92 0.37 -7.21
CA THR A 277 -11.42 0.03 -5.88
C THR A 277 -10.37 1.05 -5.45
N VAL A 278 -10.44 1.50 -4.20
CA VAL A 278 -9.35 2.25 -3.54
C VAL A 278 -8.31 1.24 -3.04
N PRO A 279 -7.06 1.26 -3.53
CA PRO A 279 -6.04 0.32 -3.07
C PRO A 279 -5.70 0.54 -1.59
N THR A 280 -5.60 -0.56 -0.83
CA THR A 280 -5.24 -0.53 0.60
C THR A 280 -3.79 -0.95 0.86
N GLY A 281 -3.04 -1.30 -0.19
CA GLY A 281 -1.79 -2.05 -0.07
C GLY A 281 -1.97 -3.56 -0.15
N SER A 282 -0.95 -4.24 -0.68
CA SER A 282 -0.85 -5.70 -0.72
C SER A 282 -0.32 -6.27 0.59
N ALA A 283 -0.72 -7.51 0.89
CA ALA A 283 -0.29 -8.19 2.11
C ALA A 283 1.24 -8.38 2.18
N TRP A 284 1.90 -8.65 1.05
CA TRP A 284 3.34 -8.93 1.04
C TRP A 284 4.20 -7.69 1.33
N VAL A 285 3.81 -6.49 0.85
CA VAL A 285 4.49 -5.24 1.23
C VAL A 285 4.27 -4.94 2.70
N THR A 286 3.09 -5.26 3.24
CA THR A 286 2.82 -5.14 4.68
C THR A 286 3.70 -6.07 5.51
N THR A 287 3.90 -7.33 5.10
CA THR A 287 4.85 -8.26 5.75
C THR A 287 6.29 -7.76 5.65
N TRP A 288 6.72 -7.22 4.50
CA TRP A 288 8.06 -6.64 4.37
C TRP A 288 8.29 -5.45 5.32
N LEU A 289 7.29 -4.56 5.45
CA LEU A 289 7.34 -3.46 6.42
C LEU A 289 7.45 -3.96 7.86
N GLU A 290 6.69 -5.00 8.21
CA GLU A 290 6.72 -5.63 9.53
C GLU A 290 8.08 -6.26 9.83
N GLU A 291 8.63 -7.04 8.90
CA GLU A 291 9.89 -7.79 9.09
C GLU A 291 11.15 -6.90 9.14
N GLU A 292 11.19 -5.78 8.39
CA GLU A 292 12.41 -4.97 8.25
C GLU A 292 12.36 -3.60 8.93
N PHE A 293 11.18 -3.06 9.20
CA PHE A 293 11.02 -1.66 9.66
C PHE A 293 10.15 -1.48 10.89
N ALA A 294 9.40 -2.51 11.34
CA ALA A 294 8.60 -2.38 12.55
C ALA A 294 9.47 -2.04 13.76
N GLN A 295 9.12 -0.96 14.45
CA GLN A 295 9.73 -0.65 15.73
C GLN A 295 9.02 -1.50 16.78
N SER A 296 9.78 -2.28 17.55
CA SER A 296 9.23 -3.06 18.65
C SER A 296 8.47 -2.14 19.61
N SER A 297 7.15 -2.31 19.70
CA SER A 297 6.31 -1.61 20.67
C SER A 297 6.86 -1.90 22.07
N GLY A 298 7.46 -0.89 22.71
CA GLY A 298 8.55 -1.00 23.70
C GLY A 298 8.25 -1.69 25.03
N PHE A 299 7.85 -2.96 25.00
CA PHE A 299 8.23 -3.93 26.01
C PHE A 299 9.58 -4.50 25.60
N ASP A 300 10.63 -3.82 26.03
CA ASP A 300 11.99 -4.32 25.95
C ASP A 300 12.04 -5.70 26.63
N ASP A 301 12.41 -6.78 25.93
CA ASP A 301 12.45 -8.13 26.53
C ASP A 301 13.40 -8.18 27.74
N ILE A 302 14.36 -7.26 27.79
CA ILE A 302 15.25 -7.01 28.92
C ILE A 302 14.48 -6.61 30.20
N LEU A 303 13.30 -5.99 30.09
CA LEU A 303 12.44 -5.62 31.23
C LEU A 303 11.62 -6.79 31.79
N MET A 304 11.44 -7.89 31.05
CA MET A 304 10.85 -9.13 31.59
C MET A 304 11.82 -9.87 32.51
N ILE A 305 13.13 -9.78 32.25
CA ILE A 305 14.19 -10.42 33.05
C ILE A 305 14.15 -10.01 34.54
N PRO A 306 14.16 -8.71 34.92
CA PRO A 306 14.08 -8.31 36.33
C PRO A 306 12.73 -8.66 36.98
N ILE A 307 11.63 -8.64 36.23
CA ILE A 307 10.31 -9.06 36.73
C ILE A 307 10.34 -10.54 37.10
N LEU A 308 10.79 -11.42 36.20
CA LEU A 308 10.92 -12.86 36.44
C LEU A 308 11.89 -13.17 37.59
N LEU A 309 13.04 -12.49 37.66
CA LEU A 309 13.99 -12.63 38.76
C LEU A 309 13.36 -12.23 40.11
N SER A 310 12.58 -11.15 40.15
CA SER A 310 11.90 -10.71 41.38
C SER A 310 10.91 -11.75 41.91
N VAL A 311 10.14 -12.39 41.03
CA VAL A 311 9.20 -13.45 41.39
C VAL A 311 9.93 -14.69 41.92
N VAL A 312 11.02 -15.11 41.27
CA VAL A 312 11.85 -16.24 41.73
C VAL A 312 12.46 -15.96 43.10
N ILE A 313 12.94 -14.74 43.36
CA ILE A 313 13.48 -14.33 44.65
C ILE A 313 12.39 -14.37 45.74
N VAL A 314 11.21 -13.79 45.49
CA VAL A 314 10.10 -13.76 46.47
C VAL A 314 9.59 -15.17 46.79
N VAL A 315 9.39 -16.02 45.78
CA VAL A 315 8.96 -17.42 45.97
C VAL A 315 10.06 -18.23 46.69
N GLY A 316 11.32 -18.04 46.33
CA GLY A 316 12.47 -18.69 46.97
C GLY A 316 12.62 -18.30 48.45
N PHE A 317 12.53 -17.00 48.76
CA PHE A 317 12.54 -16.51 50.15
C PHE A 317 11.33 -16.99 50.94
N GLY A 318 10.13 -16.95 50.34
CA GLY A 318 8.91 -17.45 50.97
C GLY A 318 9.03 -18.93 51.34
N TRP A 319 9.49 -19.77 50.40
CA TRP A 319 9.76 -21.18 50.62
C TRP A 319 10.84 -21.42 51.70
N PHE A 320 11.94 -20.66 51.66
CA PHE A 320 13.03 -20.77 52.63
C PHE A 320 12.57 -20.41 54.04
N CYS A 321 11.92 -19.25 54.22
CA CYS A 321 11.32 -18.83 55.48
C CYS A 321 10.31 -19.86 56.00
N TRP A 322 9.46 -20.41 55.13
CA TRP A 322 8.48 -21.43 55.54
C TRP A 322 9.15 -22.73 55.99
N LYS A 323 10.22 -23.18 55.32
CA LYS A 323 11.04 -24.32 55.77
C LYS A 323 11.75 -24.07 57.10
N CYS A 324 12.27 -22.87 57.32
CA CYS A 324 12.91 -22.49 58.59
C CYS A 324 11.91 -22.47 59.76
N ILE A 325 10.71 -21.91 59.55
CA ILE A 325 9.62 -21.92 60.54
C ILE A 325 9.13 -23.35 60.80
N ALA A 326 9.00 -24.18 59.76
CA ALA A 326 8.60 -25.58 59.90
C ALA A 326 9.64 -26.45 60.64
N LYS A 327 10.93 -26.14 60.55
CA LYS A 327 11.98 -26.77 61.37
C LYS A 327 11.88 -26.35 62.84
N ARG A 328 11.80 -25.05 63.14
CA ARG A 328 11.66 -24.55 64.52
C ARG A 328 10.45 -25.15 65.24
N LYS A 329 9.30 -25.28 64.55
CA LYS A 329 8.10 -25.94 65.10
C LYS A 329 8.26 -27.45 65.35
N LYS A 330 9.26 -28.13 64.76
CA LYS A 330 9.62 -29.53 65.11
C LYS A 330 10.55 -29.59 66.32
N GLU A 331 11.46 -28.62 66.44
CA GLU A 331 12.38 -28.50 67.58
C GLU A 331 11.60 -28.15 68.87
N GLU A 332 10.71 -27.14 68.81
CA GLU A 332 9.82 -26.73 69.92
C GLU A 332 8.87 -27.86 70.38
N ARG A 333 8.42 -28.72 69.46
CA ARG A 333 7.58 -29.91 69.78
C ARG A 333 8.38 -31.08 70.37
N SER A 334 9.71 -31.03 70.31
CA SER A 334 10.60 -32.06 70.87
C SER A 334 11.08 -31.70 72.29
N THR A 335 11.09 -30.42 72.65
CA THR A 335 11.47 -29.94 73.99
C THR A 335 10.30 -29.73 74.95
N SER A 336 9.04 -29.71 74.48
CA SER A 336 7.86 -29.53 75.34
C SER A 336 7.33 -30.82 76.00
N ALA A 337 8.08 -31.93 75.95
CA ALA A 337 7.66 -33.23 76.48
C ALA A 337 8.26 -33.59 77.84
N THR A 338 9.18 -32.77 78.38
CA THR A 338 9.88 -33.02 79.65
C THR A 338 10.17 -31.74 80.42
N ALA A 339 9.19 -31.24 81.20
CA ALA A 339 9.39 -30.43 82.41
C ALA A 339 8.03 -30.08 83.04
N GLU A 340 7.56 -30.93 83.95
CA GLU A 340 6.56 -30.59 84.96
C GLU A 340 7.26 -30.64 86.33
N TYR A 341 6.87 -29.75 87.26
CA TYR A 341 7.39 -29.40 88.61
C TYR A 341 8.07 -28.02 88.71
N ASP A 342 7.82 -27.15 89.71
CA ASP A 342 6.62 -26.92 90.56
C ASP A 342 6.77 -25.55 91.31
N PHE A 343 5.66 -25.07 91.88
CA PHE A 343 5.58 -24.35 93.18
C PHE A 343 5.91 -22.83 93.34
N ASN A 344 4.85 -22.01 93.18
CA ASN A 344 4.17 -21.26 94.27
C ASN A 344 4.42 -19.74 94.57
N SER A 345 3.31 -19.10 95.00
CA SER A 345 3.16 -17.90 95.88
C SER A 345 3.53 -16.50 95.34
N THR A 346 2.77 -15.41 95.57
CA THR A 346 1.45 -15.19 96.21
C THR A 346 0.78 -13.89 95.69
N SER A 347 -0.46 -13.60 96.08
CA SER A 347 -1.30 -12.40 95.80
C SER A 347 -0.76 -11.07 96.43
N HIS A 348 -1.20 -9.83 96.11
CA HIS A 348 -2.55 -9.23 96.26
C HIS A 348 -2.63 -7.70 95.87
N TYR A 349 -3.86 -7.17 95.65
CA TYR A 349 -4.39 -5.76 95.78
C TYR A 349 -3.78 -4.58 94.94
N TRP A 350 -4.56 -3.92 94.05
CA TRP A 350 -5.37 -2.66 94.22
C TRP A 350 -4.58 -1.36 94.52
N GLY A 351 -4.84 -0.16 93.95
CA GLY A 351 -5.76 0.26 92.88
C GLY A 351 -5.99 1.80 92.84
N GLY A 352 -6.46 2.36 91.71
CA GLY A 352 -7.20 3.65 91.60
C GLY A 352 -6.48 5.02 91.69
N GLY A 353 -6.81 5.95 90.78
CA GLY A 353 -6.75 7.42 91.04
C GLY A 353 -5.89 8.28 90.09
N THR A 354 -6.55 9.17 89.32
CA THR A 354 -5.99 10.38 88.65
C THR A 354 -6.12 11.62 89.61
N PRO A 355 -5.78 12.91 89.29
CA PRO A 355 -5.35 13.50 88.01
C PRO A 355 -4.30 14.69 88.05
N ASP A 356 -3.86 15.12 86.85
CA ASP A 356 -3.64 16.51 86.33
C ASP A 356 -2.59 17.54 86.90
N MET A 357 -2.33 18.56 86.06
CA MET A 357 -1.76 19.92 86.27
C MET A 357 -0.21 20.10 86.27
N VAL A 358 0.44 21.18 85.77
CA VAL A 358 0.09 22.45 85.04
C VAL A 358 1.43 23.12 84.56
N LEU A 359 1.59 23.86 83.44
CA LEU A 359 1.43 25.34 83.27
C LEU A 359 1.79 25.80 81.81
N ARG A 360 1.33 27.02 81.44
CA ARG A 360 1.39 27.76 80.13
C ARG A 360 2.56 28.82 80.12
N PRO A 361 2.76 29.80 79.16
CA PRO A 361 1.82 30.41 78.17
C PRO A 361 2.29 31.04 76.80
N MET A 362 1.31 31.31 75.90
CA MET A 362 1.11 32.50 74.98
C MET A 362 2.15 32.88 73.88
N MET A 363 1.86 33.56 72.73
CA MET A 363 0.69 34.24 72.09
C MET A 363 0.58 33.84 70.59
N VAL A 364 -0.59 33.75 69.91
CA VAL A 364 -1.30 34.79 69.08
C VAL A 364 -0.38 35.78 68.31
N THR A 365 -0.50 36.11 67.02
CA THR A 365 -1.58 36.16 65.98
C THR A 365 -1.00 35.67 64.60
N SER A 366 -1.63 35.65 63.40
CA SER A 366 -2.87 36.23 62.85
C SER A 366 -3.50 35.41 61.68
N GLN A 367 -4.81 35.61 61.48
CA GLN A 367 -5.62 35.76 60.24
C GLN A 367 -5.20 35.13 58.88
N LEU A 368 -6.03 34.26 58.27
CA LEU A 368 -7.29 34.50 57.49
C LEU A 368 -6.94 34.67 55.99
N SER A 369 -7.60 34.11 54.96
CA SER A 369 -8.86 33.36 54.77
C SER A 369 -8.62 32.41 53.57
N SER A 370 -9.45 31.47 53.14
CA SER A 370 -10.82 31.01 53.46
C SER A 370 -10.89 29.58 52.91
N GLN A 371 -11.32 28.59 53.69
CA GLN A 371 -12.72 28.12 53.71
C GLN A 371 -13.25 27.63 52.35
N LEU A 372 -13.86 26.46 52.25
CA LEU A 372 -13.92 25.30 53.16
C LEU A 372 -14.41 24.10 52.29
N SER A 373 -14.12 22.86 52.72
CA SER A 373 -15.11 21.81 52.99
C SER A 373 -16.45 21.78 52.24
N ASN A 374 -17.07 20.65 51.92
CA ASN A 374 -17.04 19.26 52.41
C ASN A 374 -18.13 18.52 51.55
N LEU A 375 -18.47 17.24 51.64
CA LEU A 375 -18.19 16.13 52.54
C LEU A 375 -18.45 14.82 51.76
N SER A 376 -18.17 13.67 52.39
CA SER A 376 -18.99 12.44 52.31
C SER A 376 -18.89 11.58 51.03
N MET A 377 -19.05 10.26 51.09
CA MET A 377 -18.76 9.23 52.13
C MET A 377 -19.18 7.87 51.55
N GLN A 378 -18.82 6.77 52.24
CA GLN A 378 -19.35 5.40 52.07
C GLN A 378 -18.96 4.64 50.78
N TYR A 379 -18.88 3.30 50.76
CA TYR A 379 -18.58 2.28 51.79
C TYR A 379 -18.48 0.91 51.07
N GLU A 380 -17.41 0.12 51.26
CA GLU A 380 -17.31 -1.36 51.03
C GLU A 380 -17.75 -1.96 49.65
N SER A 381 -17.42 -3.19 49.22
CA SER A 381 -16.42 -4.23 49.59
C SER A 381 -16.34 -5.25 48.42
N ALA A 382 -15.33 -6.13 48.45
CA ALA A 382 -15.20 -7.40 47.70
C ALA A 382 -15.21 -7.35 46.14
N GLY A 383 -14.11 -7.86 45.54
CA GLY A 383 -13.99 -8.01 44.08
C GLY A 383 -14.46 -9.35 43.54
N SER A 384 -14.40 -9.52 42.22
CA SER A 384 -14.39 -10.83 41.56
C SER A 384 -13.58 -10.77 40.26
N ASN A 385 -12.97 -11.90 39.92
CA ASN A 385 -11.95 -12.03 38.89
C ASN A 385 -12.56 -12.59 37.59
N THR A 386 -12.77 -11.75 36.58
CA THR A 386 -13.33 -12.13 35.27
C THR A 386 -12.29 -12.63 34.27
N THR A 387 -11.24 -13.30 34.75
CA THR A 387 -10.29 -14.06 33.90
C THR A 387 -10.76 -15.51 33.67
N LEU A 388 -12.08 -15.75 33.70
CA LEU A 388 -12.69 -17.10 33.64
C LEU A 388 -13.83 -17.22 32.61
N GLN A 389 -13.68 -16.62 31.42
CA GLN A 389 -14.54 -16.92 30.27
C GLN A 389 -13.79 -17.47 29.03
N ILE A 390 -12.46 -17.47 29.02
CA ILE A 390 -11.67 -17.89 27.85
C ILE A 390 -11.37 -19.41 27.83
N LEU A 391 -11.53 -20.11 28.96
CA LEU A 391 -11.15 -21.54 29.11
C LEU A 391 -12.32 -22.55 29.02
N LEU A 392 -13.50 -22.15 28.55
CA LEU A 392 -14.66 -23.06 28.39
C LEU A 392 -15.34 -23.02 27.01
N ALA A 393 -14.74 -22.34 26.03
CA ALA A 393 -15.26 -22.31 24.65
C ALA A 393 -14.66 -23.40 23.73
N TYR A 394 -13.63 -24.13 24.17
CA TYR A 394 -12.95 -25.19 23.40
C TYR A 394 -13.35 -26.60 23.86
N SER A 395 -14.66 -26.87 23.99
CA SER A 395 -15.18 -28.23 24.21
C SER A 395 -16.69 -28.38 23.96
N ALA A 396 -17.19 -28.03 22.77
CA ALA A 396 -18.45 -28.57 22.22
C ALA A 396 -18.61 -28.28 20.71
N ILE A 397 -18.85 -29.35 19.95
CA ILE A 397 -19.17 -29.40 18.49
C ILE A 397 -17.97 -29.14 17.56
#